data_AF-A0A286C7U2-F1
#
_entry.id   AF-A0A286C7U2-F1
#
_cell.length_a   1.000
_cell.length_b   1.000
_cell.length_c   1.000
_cell.angle_alpha   90.00
_cell.angle_beta   90.00
_cell.angle_gamma   90.00
#
_symmetry.space_group_name_H-M   'P 1'
#
loop_
_entity.id
_entity.type
_entity.pdbx_description
1 polymer ?
#
loop_
_entity_poly.entity_id
_entity_poly.type
_entity_poly.pdbx_seq_one_letter_code
_entity_poly.pdbx_strand_id
1 'polypeptide(L)'
;MNKKLTSISLAFVFLLTPVASHPQQNDTGSADRKKGIEHMSKELGLSADQRTKVEVIFDTERKKVEAIFNEEKQKLQRVQQETRSSLQGVLTPEQMNKLDQKMRQNSKHDPKKKQDRENRI
;
A
#
# COMPACT_ATOMS: atom_id res chain seq x y z
N MET A 1 16.83 -41.19 16.51
CA MET A 1 16.11 -40.94 17.78
C MET A 1 15.93 -39.44 17.94
N ASN A 2 14.69 -38.99 18.04
CA ASN A 2 14.24 -37.60 18.09
C ASN A 2 14.66 -36.98 19.46
N LYS A 3 14.80 -35.67 19.69
CA LYS A 3 13.68 -34.71 19.89
C LYS A 3 14.24 -33.28 20.17
N LYS A 4 13.72 -32.29 19.43
CA LYS A 4 13.19 -30.98 19.87
C LYS A 4 14.05 -30.09 20.80
N LEU A 5 14.65 -29.05 20.22
CA LEU A 5 14.88 -27.77 20.91
C LEU A 5 13.95 -26.73 20.31
N THR A 6 12.81 -26.55 20.98
CA THR A 6 11.88 -25.45 20.73
C THR A 6 12.25 -24.25 21.59
N SER A 7 12.06 -23.08 21.00
CA SER A 7 11.67 -21.83 21.66
C SER A 7 12.79 -20.89 22.13
N ILE A 8 13.26 -20.07 21.19
CA ILE A 8 13.45 -18.65 21.47
C ILE A 8 12.48 -17.91 20.55
N SER A 9 11.36 -17.50 21.14
CA SER A 9 10.40 -16.59 20.53
C SER A 9 11.09 -15.25 20.29
N LEU A 10 11.55 -15.01 19.07
CA LEU A 10 11.86 -13.66 18.62
C LEU A 10 10.64 -13.17 17.84
N ALA A 11 9.73 -12.52 18.55
CA ALA A 11 8.57 -11.88 17.97
C ALA A 11 9.03 -10.69 17.11
N PHE A 12 9.33 -10.95 15.84
CA PHE A 12 9.44 -9.91 14.83
C PHE A 12 8.02 -9.52 14.41
N VAL A 13 7.41 -8.62 15.19
CA VAL A 13 6.18 -7.93 14.79
C VAL A 13 6.54 -7.00 13.64
N PHE A 14 6.52 -7.53 12.42
CA PHE A 14 6.72 -6.76 11.22
C PHE A 14 5.43 -5.99 10.93
N LEU A 15 5.41 -4.73 11.38
CA LEU A 15 4.49 -3.70 10.93
C LEU A 15 4.67 -3.54 9.40
N LEU A 16 3.88 -4.27 8.62
CA LEU A 16 3.80 -4.11 7.16
C LEU A 16 2.39 -3.68 6.80
N THR A 17 2.21 -2.36 6.76
CA THR A 17 1.09 -1.72 6.06
C THR A 17 1.23 -2.02 4.56
N PRO A 18 0.28 -2.73 3.93
CA PRO A 18 0.37 -3.05 2.51
C PRO A 18 0.00 -1.82 1.70
N VAL A 19 0.99 -1.23 1.02
CA VAL A 19 0.73 -0.21 0.02
C VAL A 19 0.28 -0.94 -1.26
N ALA A 20 -1.03 -1.11 -1.39
CA ALA A 20 -1.67 -1.75 -2.54
C ALA A 20 -1.57 -0.87 -3.78
N SER A 21 -0.79 -1.30 -4.77
CA SER A 21 -0.72 -0.66 -6.07
C SER A 21 -1.97 -1.01 -6.90
N HIS A 22 -2.86 -0.04 -7.02
CA HIS A 22 -3.98 -0.06 -7.96
C HIS A 22 -3.51 0.45 -9.33
N PRO A 23 -4.05 -0.07 -10.46
CA PRO A 23 -3.97 0.65 -11.72
C PRO A 23 -4.60 2.02 -11.52
N GLN A 24 -3.78 3.07 -11.60
CA GLN A 24 -4.14 4.42 -11.21
C GLN A 24 -5.03 5.03 -12.29
N GLN A 25 -6.34 5.00 -12.04
CA GLN A 25 -7.29 5.89 -12.68
C GLN A 25 -6.95 7.31 -12.18
N ASN A 26 -6.20 8.05 -12.98
CA ASN A 26 -5.37 9.21 -12.58
C ASN A 26 -6.12 10.53 -12.32
N ASP A 27 -7.45 10.56 -12.22
CA ASP A 27 -8.18 11.84 -12.10
C ASP A 27 -8.73 12.14 -10.70
N THR A 28 -8.95 11.12 -9.86
CA THR A 28 -9.57 11.32 -8.53
C THR A 28 -8.61 11.98 -7.53
N GLY A 29 -7.34 11.57 -7.51
CA GLY A 29 -6.32 12.18 -6.64
C GLY A 29 -5.97 13.63 -7.03
N SER A 30 -6.22 14.01 -8.28
CA SER A 30 -5.99 15.39 -8.74
C SER A 30 -7.07 16.33 -8.26
N ALA A 31 -8.34 15.89 -8.29
CA ALA A 31 -9.48 16.67 -7.79
C ALA A 31 -9.41 16.87 -6.26
N ASP A 32 -9.14 15.81 -5.50
CA ASP A 32 -9.03 15.89 -4.03
C ASP A 32 -7.88 16.82 -3.58
N ARG A 33 -6.76 16.79 -4.31
CA ARG A 33 -5.63 17.68 -4.05
C ARG A 33 -5.93 19.13 -4.38
N LYS A 34 -6.56 19.42 -5.52
CA LYS A 34 -6.95 20.80 -5.87
C LYS A 34 -7.85 21.39 -4.79
N LYS A 35 -8.75 20.58 -4.24
CA LYS A 35 -9.58 20.95 -3.08
C LYS A 35 -8.76 21.20 -1.83
N GLY A 36 -7.74 20.37 -1.55
CA GLY A 36 -6.83 20.58 -0.42
C GLY A 36 -6.00 21.87 -0.53
N ILE A 37 -5.44 22.15 -1.70
CA ILE A 37 -4.68 23.38 -1.96
C ILE A 37 -5.61 24.59 -1.89
N GLU A 38 -6.85 24.48 -2.37
CA GLU A 38 -7.85 25.54 -2.26
C GLU A 38 -8.19 25.85 -0.80
N HIS A 39 -8.38 24.83 0.03
CA HIS A 39 -8.61 25.00 1.47
C HIS A 39 -7.44 25.71 2.14
N MET A 40 -6.22 25.21 1.92
CA MET A 40 -5.01 25.83 2.46
C MET A 40 -4.82 27.26 1.96
N SER A 41 -5.18 27.54 0.69
CA SER A 41 -5.11 28.88 0.13
C SER A 41 -6.04 29.85 0.86
N LYS A 42 -7.25 29.40 1.23
CA LYS A 42 -8.21 30.20 2.00
C LYS A 42 -7.76 30.40 3.45
N GLU A 43 -7.30 29.34 4.10
CA GLU A 43 -6.87 29.38 5.50
C GLU A 43 -5.63 30.26 5.71
N LEU A 44 -4.69 30.23 4.77
CA LEU A 44 -3.42 30.95 4.88
C LEU A 44 -3.43 32.30 4.12
N GLY A 45 -4.51 32.63 3.42
CA GLY A 45 -4.61 33.86 2.63
C GLY A 45 -3.59 33.91 1.48
N LEU A 46 -3.36 32.81 0.78
CA LEU A 46 -2.36 32.73 -0.29
C LEU A 46 -2.77 33.58 -1.49
N SER A 47 -1.82 34.35 -2.02
CA SER A 47 -1.98 35.02 -3.32
C SER A 47 -1.99 34.00 -4.48
N ALA A 48 -2.43 34.44 -5.66
CA ALA A 48 -2.44 33.60 -6.87
C ALA A 48 -1.04 33.05 -7.21
N ASP A 49 -0.01 33.88 -7.06
CA ASP A 49 1.38 33.49 -7.31
C ASP A 49 1.89 32.48 -6.28
N GLN A 50 1.55 32.66 -5.00
CA GLN A 50 1.91 31.71 -3.94
C GLN A 50 1.23 30.36 -4.16
N ARG A 51 -0.07 30.38 -4.49
CA ARG A 51 -0.83 29.17 -4.80
C ARG A 51 -0.20 28.39 -5.96
N THR A 52 0.17 29.08 -7.04
CA THR A 52 0.80 28.45 -8.22
C THR A 52 2.12 27.77 -7.84
N LYS A 53 2.96 28.43 -7.03
CA LYS A 53 4.22 27.85 -6.53
C LYS A 53 3.98 26.62 -5.67
N VAL A 54 2.98 26.66 -4.79
CA VAL A 54 2.57 25.53 -3.95
C VAL A 54 2.10 24.34 -4.79
N GLU A 55 1.29 24.57 -5.82
CA GLU A 55 0.85 23.52 -6.75
C GLU A 55 2.04 22.82 -7.40
N VAL A 56 3.02 23.60 -7.90
CA VAL A 56 4.25 23.06 -8.51
C VAL A 56 5.10 22.26 -7.51
N ILE A 57 5.22 22.72 -6.26
CA ILE A 57 5.96 22.01 -5.21
C ILE A 57 5.31 20.65 -4.95
N PHE A 58 4.00 20.61 -4.70
CA PHE A 58 3.32 19.35 -4.43
C PHE A 58 3.31 18.39 -5.63
N ASP A 59 3.21 18.90 -6.86
CA ASP A 59 3.34 18.08 -8.05
C ASP A 59 4.74 17.46 -8.19
N THR A 60 5.77 18.24 -7.87
CA THR A 60 7.17 17.77 -7.88
C THR A 60 7.40 16.68 -6.85
N GLU A 61 7.00 16.93 -5.60
CA GLU A 61 7.20 15.96 -4.51
C GLU A 61 6.37 14.68 -4.73
N ARG A 62 5.16 14.80 -5.28
CA ARG A 62 4.35 13.63 -5.66
C ARG A 62 5.11 12.71 -6.61
N LYS A 63 5.75 13.25 -7.65
CA LYS A 63 6.49 12.44 -8.63
C LYS A 63 7.64 11.68 -7.96
N LYS A 64 8.33 12.29 -6.99
CA LYS A 64 9.36 11.62 -6.20
C LYS A 64 8.79 10.48 -5.37
N VAL A 65 7.68 10.72 -4.67
CA VAL A 65 6.99 9.70 -3.87
C VAL A 65 6.51 8.54 -4.75
N GLU A 66 5.95 8.84 -5.93
CA GLU A 66 5.50 7.82 -6.89
C GLU A 66 6.66 6.97 -7.41
N ALA A 67 7.82 7.58 -7.68
CA ALA A 67 9.03 6.85 -8.05
C ALA A 67 9.49 5.89 -6.95
N ILE A 68 9.60 6.38 -5.70
CA ILE A 68 9.96 5.56 -4.53
C ILE A 68 8.96 4.42 -4.35
N PHE A 69 7.67 4.73 -4.43
CA PHE A 69 6.63 3.72 -4.26
C PHE A 69 6.73 2.61 -5.32
N ASN A 70 6.97 2.98 -6.58
CA ASN A 70 7.14 2.01 -7.66
C ASN A 70 8.38 1.12 -7.47
N GLU A 71 9.49 1.69 -7.01
CA GLU A 71 10.71 0.93 -6.70
C GLU A 71 10.47 -0.06 -5.55
N GLU A 72 9.91 0.42 -4.44
CA GLU A 72 9.65 -0.39 -3.25
C GLU A 72 8.61 -1.48 -3.52
N LYS A 73 7.59 -1.18 -4.34
CA LYS A 73 6.62 -2.18 -4.81
C LYS A 73 7.34 -3.34 -5.50
N GLN A 74 8.29 -3.06 -6.40
CA GLN A 74 9.02 -4.12 -7.10
C GLN A 74 9.87 -4.95 -6.15
N LYS A 75 10.52 -4.32 -5.16
CA LYS A 75 11.26 -5.04 -4.10
C LYS A 75 10.33 -5.96 -3.32
N LEU A 76 9.17 -5.46 -2.90
CA LEU A 76 8.18 -6.25 -2.17
C LEU A 76 7.65 -7.44 -2.99
N GLN A 77 7.41 -7.25 -4.30
CA GLN A 77 7.00 -8.33 -5.19
C GLN A 77 8.07 -9.44 -5.28
N ARG A 78 9.35 -9.08 -5.34
CA ARG A 78 10.45 -10.06 -5.31
C ARG A 78 10.47 -10.85 -4.01
N VAL A 79 10.40 -10.18 -2.86
CA VAL A 79 10.35 -10.83 -1.54
C VAL A 79 9.16 -11.80 -1.45
N GLN A 80 7.99 -11.40 -1.96
CA GLN A 80 6.82 -12.28 -1.99
C GLN A 80 7.05 -13.53 -2.86
N GLN A 81 7.69 -13.38 -4.01
CA GLN A 81 8.01 -14.50 -4.90
C GLN A 81 9.03 -15.46 -4.29
N GLU A 82 10.09 -14.93 -3.67
CA GLU A 82 11.11 -15.72 -2.96
C GLU A 82 10.52 -16.46 -1.77
N THR A 83 9.66 -15.80 -0.99
CA THR A 83 8.92 -16.42 0.12
C THR A 83 8.05 -17.56 -0.38
N ARG A 84 7.31 -17.35 -1.48
CA ARG A 84 6.46 -18.38 -2.10
C ARG A 84 7.30 -19.58 -2.54
N SER A 85 8.44 -19.35 -3.18
CA SER A 85 9.35 -20.42 -3.62
C SER A 85 9.89 -21.21 -2.43
N SER A 86 10.32 -20.51 -1.36
CA SER A 86 10.80 -21.15 -0.13
C SER A 86 9.73 -22.03 0.51
N LEU A 87 8.48 -21.55 0.53
CA LEU A 87 7.35 -22.32 1.07
C LEU A 87 7.01 -23.56 0.23
N GLN A 88 7.24 -23.56 -1.09
CA GLN A 88 7.05 -24.76 -1.93
C GLN A 88 8.01 -25.89 -1.55
N GLY A 89 9.17 -25.58 -0.97
CA GLY A 89 10.11 -26.58 -0.48
C GLY A 89 9.71 -27.26 0.83
N VAL A 90 8.73 -26.71 1.56
CA VAL A 90 8.33 -27.18 2.91
C VAL A 90 6.88 -27.63 2.96
N LEU A 91 6.01 -27.01 2.17
CA LEU A 91 4.57 -27.30 2.14
C LEU A 91 4.22 -28.31 1.05
N THR A 92 3.19 -29.13 1.30
CA THR A 92 2.59 -29.93 0.24
C THR A 92 1.80 -29.04 -0.75
N PRO A 93 1.55 -29.50 -1.98
CA PRO A 93 0.75 -28.74 -2.95
C PRO A 93 -0.64 -28.35 -2.43
N GLU A 94 -1.30 -29.23 -1.68
CA GLU A 94 -2.60 -28.96 -1.06
C GLU A 94 -2.52 -27.87 0.01
N GLN A 95 -1.49 -27.90 0.85
CA GLN A 95 -1.26 -26.88 1.87
C GLN A 95 -0.98 -25.50 1.24
N MET A 96 -0.20 -25.47 0.16
CA MET A 96 0.07 -24.24 -0.58
C MET A 96 -1.22 -23.65 -1.20
N ASN A 97 -2.06 -24.50 -1.80
CA ASN A 97 -3.34 -24.04 -2.36
C ASN A 97 -4.26 -23.45 -1.27
N LYS A 98 -4.34 -24.11 -0.12
CA LYS A 98 -5.11 -23.61 1.03
C LYS A 98 -4.57 -22.27 1.54
N LEU A 99 -3.26 -22.09 1.57
CA LEU A 99 -2.62 -20.81 1.94
C LEU A 99 -3.01 -19.70 0.95
N ASP A 100 -2.90 -19.96 -0.35
CA ASP A 100 -3.27 -19.00 -1.40
C ASP A 100 -4.73 -18.58 -1.32
N GLN A 101 -5.63 -19.52 -1.07
CA GLN A 101 -7.06 -19.24 -0.92
C GLN A 101 -7.32 -18.32 0.28
N LYS A 102 -6.68 -18.59 1.44
CA LYS A 102 -6.80 -17.74 2.63
C LYS A 102 -6.27 -16.33 2.37
N MET A 103 -5.11 -16.19 1.71
CA MET A 103 -4.57 -14.89 1.38
C MET A 103 -5.53 -14.08 0.49
N ARG A 104 -6.10 -14.71 -0.55
CA ARG A 104 -7.08 -14.07 -1.43
C ARG A 104 -8.38 -13.69 -0.73
N GLN A 105 -8.85 -14.49 0.23
CA GLN A 105 -10.05 -14.19 1.01
C GLN A 105 -9.83 -12.97 1.91
N ASN A 106 -8.69 -12.91 2.60
CA ASN A 106 -8.33 -11.78 3.45
C ASN A 106 -8.21 -10.48 2.64
N SER A 107 -7.68 -10.54 1.42
CA SER A 107 -7.63 -9.37 0.52
C SER A 107 -9.00 -8.88 0.04
N LYS A 108 -10.03 -9.73 0.03
CA LYS A 108 -11.39 -9.39 -0.41
C LYS A 108 -12.26 -8.83 0.72
N HIS A 109 -11.90 -9.08 1.98
CA HIS A 109 -12.74 -8.76 3.14
C HIS A 109 -12.36 -7.45 3.85
N ASP A 110 -11.59 -6.57 3.21
CA ASP A 110 -11.25 -5.25 3.77
C ASP A 110 -12.50 -4.34 3.74
N PRO A 111 -13.22 -4.14 4.87
CA PRO A 111 -14.52 -3.47 4.89
C PRO A 111 -14.38 -1.95 4.66
N LYS A 112 -13.17 -1.40 4.85
CA LYS A 112 -12.89 0.03 4.69
C LYS A 112 -13.17 0.52 3.26
N LYS A 113 -13.00 -0.33 2.25
CA LYS A 113 -13.29 0.02 0.84
C LYS A 113 -14.78 0.11 0.50
N LYS A 114 -15.65 -0.56 1.24
CA LYS A 114 -17.10 -0.57 0.97
C LYS A 114 -17.78 0.63 1.63
N GLN A 115 -17.36 0.94 2.85
CA GLN A 115 -17.87 2.07 3.64
C GLN A 115 -17.51 3.43 3.02
N ASP A 116 -16.29 3.57 2.47
CA ASP A 116 -15.87 4.78 1.75
C ASP A 116 -16.66 5.02 0.45
N ARG A 117 -17.32 3.99 -0.10
CA ARG A 117 -18.14 4.11 -1.33
C ARG A 117 -19.60 4.46 -1.01
N GLU A 118 -20.14 3.96 0.09
CA GLU A 118 -21.49 4.28 0.57
C GLU A 118 -21.58 5.70 1.16
N ASN A 119 -20.54 6.19 1.85
CA ASN A 119 -20.49 7.58 2.34
C ASN A 119 -20.18 8.63 1.25
N ARG A 120 -20.16 8.25 -0.03
CA ARG A 120 -19.83 9.12 -1.18
C ARG A 120 -21.00 9.28 -2.18
N ILE A 121 -22.20 8.79 -1.84
CA ILE A 121 -23.48 9.03 -2.56
C ILE A 121 -24.35 9.89 -1.65
#